data_AF-A0A2H6AA22-F1
#
_entry.id   AF-A0A2H6AA22-F1
#
_cell.length_a   1.000
_cell.length_b   1.000
_cell.length_c   1.000
_cell.angle_alpha   90.00
_cell.angle_beta   90.00
_cell.angle_gamma   90.00
#
_symmetry.space_group_name_H-M   'P 1'
#
loop_
_entity.id
_entity.type
_entity.pdbx_description
1 polymer ?
#
loop_
_entity_poly.entity_id
_entity_poly.type
_entity_poly.pdbx_seq_one_letter_code
_entity_poly.pdbx_strand_id
1 'polypeptide(L)'
;MINQKLQRIHYKRQQISKVLFFAFLILFSLSFVFAHTEDAELNAEIQKGRELVEKFSRGEIKCQDLTNEDFHSVGEYVMEQMVGGSDHLTMNKMIEEMHGKEGEELMHINMGKRFLGCDPNVNSQGFMMPMMGPMMMNWGQPGMGYWWWNFSNWRGWNVLAPIFAILGLLWLLIILTFPILVLILFVLGIAYLIKKLRNEIKKE
;
A
#
# COMPACT_ATOMS: atom_id res chain seq x y z
N MET A 1 31.44 27.51 -44.15
CA MET A 1 31.68 26.32 -43.30
C MET A 1 31.17 26.47 -41.85
N ILE A 2 31.21 27.66 -41.25
CA ILE A 2 30.81 27.94 -39.85
C ILE A 2 29.31 27.67 -39.57
N ASN A 3 28.40 28.02 -40.50
CA ASN A 3 26.95 27.79 -40.34
C ASN A 3 26.56 26.30 -40.24
N GLN A 4 27.26 25.41 -40.96
CA GLN A 4 26.96 23.97 -40.89
C GLN A 4 27.42 23.34 -39.56
N LYS A 5 28.53 23.81 -38.98
CA LYS A 5 29.00 23.36 -37.66
C LYS A 5 28.04 23.77 -36.54
N LEU A 6 27.58 25.04 -36.55
CA LEU A 6 26.60 25.55 -35.58
C LEU A 6 25.28 24.77 -35.64
N GLN A 7 24.76 24.52 -36.83
CA GLN A 7 23.54 23.72 -37.00
C GLN A 7 23.68 22.29 -36.44
N ARG A 8 24.84 21.65 -36.66
CA ARG A 8 25.12 20.30 -36.14
C ARG A 8 25.18 20.25 -34.61
N ILE A 9 25.67 21.31 -33.97
CA ILE A 9 25.74 21.45 -32.50
C ILE A 9 24.34 21.69 -31.92
N HIS A 10 23.53 22.56 -32.53
CA HIS A 10 22.15 22.78 -32.11
C HIS A 10 21.30 21.51 -32.21
N TYR A 11 21.47 20.75 -33.29
CA TYR A 11 20.79 19.47 -33.49
C TYR A 11 21.20 18.43 -32.45
N LYS A 12 22.51 18.22 -32.23
CA LYS A 12 23.01 17.28 -31.21
C LYS A 12 22.56 17.65 -29.80
N ARG A 13 22.52 18.95 -29.47
CA ARG A 13 22.09 19.43 -28.15
C ARG A 13 20.59 19.21 -27.91
N GLN A 14 19.76 19.43 -28.93
CA GLN A 14 18.33 19.08 -28.84
C GLN A 14 18.13 17.57 -28.73
N GLN A 15 18.89 16.77 -29.47
CA GLN A 15 18.77 15.32 -29.45
C GLN A 15 19.14 14.74 -28.08
N ILE A 16 20.25 15.17 -27.49
CA ILE A 16 20.67 14.71 -26.14
C ILE A 16 19.63 15.12 -25.08
N SER A 17 19.11 16.35 -25.15
CA SER A 17 18.09 16.83 -24.22
C SER A 17 16.79 16.01 -24.30
N LYS A 18 16.36 15.63 -25.50
CA LYS A 18 15.17 14.79 -25.70
C LYS A 18 15.40 13.37 -25.19
N VAL A 19 16.57 12.78 -25.46
CA VAL A 19 16.92 11.44 -24.99
C VAL A 19 16.97 11.39 -23.45
N LEU A 20 17.57 12.39 -22.80
CA LEU A 20 17.62 12.45 -21.34
C LEU A 20 16.24 12.64 -20.71
N PHE A 21 15.37 13.46 -21.31
CA PHE A 21 13.99 13.63 -20.85
C PHE A 21 13.17 12.33 -20.96
N PHE A 22 13.28 11.63 -22.10
CA PHE A 22 12.64 10.33 -22.28
C PHE A 22 13.19 9.26 -21.34
N ALA A 23 14.51 9.21 -21.13
CA ALA A 23 15.12 8.28 -20.18
C ALA A 23 14.66 8.54 -18.74
N PHE A 24 14.55 9.81 -18.34
CA PHE A 24 14.00 10.19 -17.04
C PHE A 24 12.53 9.80 -16.89
N LEU A 25 11.70 10.03 -17.92
CA LEU A 25 10.29 9.61 -17.91
C LEU A 25 10.13 8.08 -17.81
N ILE A 26 10.96 7.32 -18.53
CA ILE A 26 10.97 5.86 -18.47
C ILE A 26 11.38 5.39 -17.07
N LEU A 27 12.47 5.92 -16.52
CA LEU A 27 12.92 5.58 -15.17
C LEU A 27 11.89 5.95 -14.10
N PHE A 28 11.23 7.10 -14.22
CA PHE A 28 10.16 7.53 -13.33
C PHE A 28 8.94 6.61 -13.42
N SER A 29 8.55 6.19 -14.62
CA SER A 29 7.42 5.28 -14.83
C SER A 29 7.66 3.88 -14.25
N LEU A 30 8.90 3.39 -14.27
CA LEU A 30 9.26 2.08 -13.71
C LEU A 30 9.16 2.04 -12.17
N SER A 31 9.29 3.18 -11.49
CA SER A 31 9.15 3.25 -10.02
C SER A 31 7.71 3.04 -9.52
N PHE A 32 6.69 3.23 -10.35
CA PHE A 32 5.28 3.07 -9.96
C PHE A 32 4.77 1.62 -10.06
N VAL A 33 5.45 0.74 -10.80
CA VAL A 33 4.95 -0.60 -11.12
C VAL A 33 5.15 -1.61 -9.98
N PHE A 34 6.16 -1.43 -9.12
CA PHE A 34 6.52 -2.43 -8.09
C PHE A 34 5.67 -2.40 -6.80
N ALA A 35 4.81 -1.40 -6.60
CA ALA A 35 4.05 -1.26 -5.36
C ALA A 35 2.66 -1.94 -5.38
N HIS A 36 2.22 -2.55 -6.50
CA HIS A 36 0.81 -2.97 -6.67
C HIS A 36 0.56 -4.49 -6.71
N THR A 37 1.59 -5.33 -6.68
CA THR A 37 1.38 -6.78 -6.88
C THR A 37 0.81 -7.47 -5.64
N GLU A 38 1.30 -7.13 -4.44
CA GLU A 38 0.79 -7.71 -3.18
C GLU A 38 -0.64 -7.23 -2.87
N ASP A 39 -0.93 -5.95 -3.13
CA ASP A 39 -2.27 -5.39 -2.97
C ASP A 39 -3.30 -6.09 -3.85
N ALA A 40 -2.92 -6.49 -5.08
CA ALA A 40 -3.84 -7.12 -6.02
C ALA A 40 -4.24 -8.53 -5.58
N GLU A 41 -3.29 -9.31 -5.05
CA GLU A 41 -3.53 -10.66 -4.54
C GLU A 41 -4.40 -10.63 -3.28
N LEU A 42 -4.04 -9.77 -2.31
CA LEU A 42 -4.82 -9.56 -1.09
C LEU A 42 -6.27 -9.14 -1.40
N ASN A 43 -6.45 -8.21 -2.34
CA ASN A 43 -7.78 -7.79 -2.76
C ASN A 43 -8.60 -8.92 -3.38
N ALA A 44 -7.98 -9.83 -4.13
CA ALA A 44 -8.68 -10.98 -4.70
C ALA A 44 -9.17 -11.94 -3.60
N GLU A 45 -8.33 -12.22 -2.60
CA GLU A 45 -8.68 -13.04 -1.44
C GLU A 45 -9.82 -12.42 -0.62
N ILE A 46 -9.76 -11.11 -0.36
CA ILE A 46 -10.84 -10.37 0.33
C ILE A 46 -12.16 -10.47 -0.43
N GLN A 47 -12.15 -10.34 -1.76
CA GLN A 47 -13.38 -10.46 -2.55
C GLN A 47 -13.93 -11.89 -2.53
N LYS A 48 -13.06 -12.90 -2.63
CA LYS A 48 -13.46 -14.30 -2.49
C LYS A 48 -14.10 -14.55 -1.12
N GLY A 49 -13.49 -14.03 -0.05
CA GLY A 49 -14.03 -14.10 1.31
C GLY A 49 -15.42 -13.47 1.45
N ARG A 50 -15.62 -12.27 0.87
CA ARG A 50 -16.92 -11.59 0.83
C ARG A 50 -17.99 -12.46 0.17
N GLU A 51 -17.70 -13.02 -1.00
CA GLU A 51 -18.65 -13.87 -1.73
C GLU A 51 -19.02 -15.13 -0.94
N LEU A 52 -18.05 -15.75 -0.27
CA LEU A 52 -18.29 -16.91 0.60
C LEU A 52 -19.19 -16.55 1.78
N VAL A 53 -18.95 -15.42 2.44
CA VAL A 53 -19.81 -14.92 3.53
C VAL A 53 -21.23 -14.67 3.05
N GLU A 54 -21.41 -14.07 1.86
CA GLU A 54 -22.73 -13.84 1.28
C GLU A 54 -23.47 -15.15 0.97
N LYS A 55 -22.81 -16.09 0.30
CA LYS A 55 -23.38 -17.42 0.00
C LYS A 55 -23.75 -18.19 1.27
N PHE A 56 -22.88 -18.14 2.29
CA PHE A 56 -23.14 -18.76 3.59
C PHE A 56 -24.34 -18.12 4.29
N SER A 57 -24.44 -16.79 4.26
CA SER A 57 -25.55 -16.04 4.87
C SER A 57 -26.89 -16.31 4.18
N ARG A 58 -26.88 -16.63 2.88
CA ARG A 58 -28.06 -17.08 2.12
C ARG A 58 -28.37 -18.57 2.30
N GLY A 59 -27.50 -19.32 2.99
CA GLY A 59 -27.64 -20.76 3.20
C GLY A 59 -27.32 -21.61 1.97
N GLU A 60 -26.65 -21.03 0.96
CA GLU A 60 -26.25 -21.73 -0.28
C GLU A 60 -25.08 -22.69 -0.04
N ILE A 61 -24.23 -22.39 0.95
CA ILE A 61 -23.09 -23.21 1.36
C ILE A 61 -23.08 -23.36 2.89
N LYS A 62 -22.50 -24.45 3.38
CA LYS A 62 -22.39 -24.78 4.81
C LYS A 62 -20.93 -25.02 5.19
N CYS A 63 -20.66 -25.12 6.49
CA CYS A 63 -19.31 -25.38 7.01
C CYS A 63 -18.62 -26.62 6.42
N GLN A 64 -19.39 -27.62 6.00
CA GLN A 64 -18.89 -28.88 5.40
C GLN A 64 -18.44 -28.70 3.94
N ASP A 65 -18.91 -27.62 3.30
CA ASP A 65 -18.60 -27.29 1.90
C ASP A 65 -17.38 -26.38 1.78
N LEU A 66 -16.83 -25.92 2.92
CA LEU A 66 -15.74 -24.96 3.00
C LEU A 66 -14.41 -25.65 3.31
N THR A 67 -13.37 -25.29 2.56
CA THR A 67 -11.99 -25.73 2.79
C THR A 67 -11.24 -24.78 3.72
N ASN A 68 -10.05 -25.16 4.18
CA ASN A 68 -9.18 -24.23 4.91
C ASN A 68 -8.84 -22.99 4.08
N GLU A 69 -8.58 -23.13 2.78
CA GLU A 69 -8.35 -21.99 1.88
C GLU A 69 -9.58 -21.07 1.80
N ASP A 70 -10.79 -21.60 1.85
CA ASP A 70 -12.00 -20.77 1.89
C ASP A 70 -12.15 -20.06 3.24
N PHE A 71 -11.84 -20.74 4.35
CA PHE A 71 -11.81 -20.10 5.67
C PHE A 71 -10.70 -19.04 5.77
N HIS A 72 -9.58 -19.23 5.09
CA HIS A 72 -8.53 -18.24 4.96
C HIS A 72 -9.06 -16.98 4.27
N SER A 73 -9.63 -17.10 3.07
CA SER A 73 -10.23 -15.98 2.34
C SER A 73 -11.31 -15.26 3.17
N VAL A 74 -12.12 -16.00 3.93
CA VAL A 74 -13.11 -15.41 4.85
C VAL A 74 -12.41 -14.65 5.99
N GLY A 75 -11.33 -15.19 6.55
CA GLY A 75 -10.48 -14.53 7.55
C GLY A 75 -9.90 -13.20 7.04
N GLU A 76 -9.37 -13.18 5.82
CA GLU A 76 -8.87 -11.99 5.12
C GLU A 76 -9.98 -10.93 4.97
N TYR A 77 -11.16 -11.32 4.52
CA TYR A 77 -12.31 -10.42 4.41
C TYR A 77 -12.72 -9.84 5.78
N VAL A 78 -12.74 -10.68 6.82
CA VAL A 78 -13.08 -10.27 8.17
C VAL A 78 -12.03 -9.31 8.73
N MET A 79 -10.75 -9.59 8.54
CA MET A 79 -9.65 -8.70 8.93
C MET A 79 -9.75 -7.37 8.19
N GLU A 80 -10.04 -7.38 6.89
CA GLU A 80 -10.28 -6.17 6.11
C GLU A 80 -11.44 -5.33 6.67
N GLN A 81 -12.52 -5.96 7.13
CA GLN A 81 -13.61 -5.22 7.80
C GLN A 81 -13.20 -4.64 9.16
N MET A 82 -12.17 -5.19 9.82
CA MET A 82 -11.68 -4.72 11.11
C MET A 82 -10.65 -3.59 10.99
N VAL A 83 -9.62 -3.75 10.15
CA VAL A 83 -8.49 -2.82 10.05
C VAL A 83 -8.52 -1.99 8.75
N GLY A 84 -8.86 -2.62 7.64
CA GLY A 84 -9.05 -1.99 6.33
C GLY A 84 -7.76 -1.46 5.66
N GLY A 85 -7.74 -1.50 4.33
CA GLY A 85 -6.74 -0.82 3.50
C GLY A 85 -5.30 -1.25 3.79
N SER A 86 -4.38 -0.28 3.84
CA SER A 86 -2.94 -0.55 3.99
C SER A 86 -2.56 -1.18 5.34
N ASP A 87 -3.42 -1.04 6.34
CA ASP A 87 -3.16 -1.58 7.69
C ASP A 87 -3.34 -3.10 7.72
N HIS A 88 -4.19 -3.65 6.84
CA HIS A 88 -4.33 -5.08 6.63
C HIS A 88 -3.02 -5.72 6.14
N LEU A 89 -2.48 -5.21 5.03
CA LEU A 89 -1.20 -5.72 4.49
C LEU A 89 -0.05 -5.60 5.50
N THR A 90 -0.04 -4.50 6.27
CA THR A 90 0.96 -4.29 7.33
C THR A 90 0.81 -5.32 8.45
N MET A 91 -0.43 -5.67 8.80
CA MET A 91 -0.73 -6.68 9.80
C MET A 91 -0.29 -8.07 9.34
N ASN A 92 -0.58 -8.45 8.09
CA ASN A 92 -0.15 -9.74 7.54
C ASN A 92 1.38 -9.85 7.61
N LYS A 93 2.11 -8.81 7.15
CA LYS A 93 3.57 -8.75 7.25
C LYS A 93 4.09 -8.88 8.68
N MET A 94 3.46 -8.20 9.63
CA MET A 94 3.85 -8.29 11.04
C MET A 94 3.63 -9.70 11.60
N ILE A 95 2.51 -10.35 11.25
CA ILE A 95 2.21 -11.71 11.69
C ILE A 95 3.20 -12.69 11.04
N GLU A 96 3.47 -12.54 9.74
CA GLU A 96 4.48 -13.34 9.03
C GLU A 96 5.87 -13.20 9.66
N GLU A 97 6.28 -11.99 10.04
CA GLU A 97 7.58 -11.75 10.69
C GLU A 97 7.68 -12.42 12.07
N MET A 98 6.58 -12.45 12.83
CA MET A 98 6.57 -13.01 14.19
C MET A 98 6.30 -14.52 14.24
N HIS A 99 5.43 -15.03 13.36
CA HIS A 99 4.89 -16.39 13.42
C HIS A 99 5.11 -17.18 12.12
N GLY A 100 5.73 -16.58 11.10
CA GLY A 100 5.88 -17.16 9.78
C GLY A 100 4.58 -17.13 8.97
N LYS A 101 4.70 -17.47 7.68
CA LYS A 101 3.57 -17.54 6.74
C LYS A 101 2.48 -18.52 7.21
N GLU A 102 2.89 -19.69 7.69
CA GLU A 102 1.96 -20.68 8.23
C GLU A 102 1.17 -20.15 9.44
N GLY A 103 1.79 -19.28 10.26
CA GLY A 103 1.15 -18.68 11.42
C GLY A 103 0.08 -17.65 11.03
N GLU A 104 0.35 -16.87 10.00
CA GLU A 104 -0.59 -15.92 9.41
C GLU A 104 -1.79 -16.66 8.78
N GLU A 105 -1.51 -17.69 7.97
CA GLU A 105 -2.54 -18.50 7.30
C GLU A 105 -3.47 -19.17 8.34
N LEU A 106 -2.89 -19.79 9.37
CA LEU A 106 -3.66 -20.42 10.45
C LEU A 106 -4.49 -19.41 11.24
N MET A 107 -3.99 -18.18 11.41
CA MET A 107 -4.73 -17.12 12.07
C MET A 107 -5.98 -16.74 11.28
N HIS A 108 -5.85 -16.53 9.96
CA HIS A 108 -6.99 -16.24 9.09
C HIS A 108 -7.97 -17.39 8.98
N ILE A 109 -7.50 -18.63 8.85
CA ILE A 109 -8.37 -19.83 8.86
C ILE A 109 -9.21 -19.88 10.15
N ASN A 110 -8.57 -19.71 11.30
CA ASN A 110 -9.25 -19.75 12.59
C ASN A 110 -10.22 -18.58 12.75
N MET A 111 -9.85 -17.39 12.25
CA MET A 111 -10.73 -16.23 12.21
C MET A 111 -11.98 -16.49 11.36
N GLY A 112 -11.82 -17.03 10.14
CA GLY A 112 -12.93 -17.34 9.25
C GLY A 112 -13.86 -18.43 9.80
N LYS A 113 -13.30 -19.50 10.37
CA LYS A 113 -14.08 -20.56 11.04
C LYS A 113 -14.92 -20.01 12.19
N ARG A 114 -14.34 -19.15 13.02
CA ARG A 114 -15.07 -18.49 14.13
C ARG A 114 -16.15 -17.56 13.63
N PHE A 115 -15.86 -16.77 12.60
CA PHE A 115 -16.82 -15.82 12.03
C PHE A 115 -18.06 -16.51 11.46
N LEU A 116 -17.88 -17.64 10.76
CA LEU A 116 -18.99 -18.42 10.20
C LEU A 116 -19.63 -19.39 11.22
N GLY A 117 -19.10 -19.48 12.45
CA GLY A 117 -19.57 -20.44 13.45
C GLY A 117 -19.30 -21.91 13.09
N CYS A 118 -18.27 -22.16 12.29
CA CYS A 118 -17.90 -23.48 11.78
C CYS A 118 -16.92 -24.24 12.69
N ASP A 119 -16.50 -23.66 13.82
CA ASP A 119 -15.68 -24.35 14.82
C ASP A 119 -16.45 -24.57 16.13
N PRO A 120 -16.82 -25.83 16.46
CA PRO A 120 -17.51 -26.17 17.70
C PRO A 120 -16.58 -26.22 18.94
N ASN A 121 -15.25 -26.22 18.76
CA ASN A 121 -14.28 -26.32 19.84
C ASN A 121 -13.79 -24.95 20.35
N VAL A 122 -14.08 -23.87 19.62
CA VAL A 122 -13.82 -22.52 20.11
C VAL A 122 -15.00 -22.11 20.96
N ASN A 123 -14.95 -22.52 22.23
CA ASN A 123 -15.74 -21.90 23.29
C ASN A 123 -15.68 -20.37 23.08
N SER A 124 -16.85 -19.77 22.92
CA SER A 124 -17.11 -18.35 22.68
C SER A 124 -16.76 -17.46 23.90
N GLN A 125 -15.60 -17.71 24.51
CA GLN A 125 -15.15 -17.11 25.76
C GLN A 125 -13.97 -16.15 25.57
N GLY A 126 -13.44 -16.01 24.36
CA GLY A 126 -12.30 -15.14 24.10
C GLY A 126 -12.41 -14.47 22.73
N PHE A 127 -12.79 -13.20 22.76
CA PHE A 127 -12.54 -12.15 21.77
C PHE A 127 -13.63 -11.70 20.79
N MET A 128 -14.66 -12.47 20.46
CA MET A 128 -15.82 -11.91 19.75
C MET A 128 -17.10 -12.67 20.10
N MET A 129 -18.01 -12.00 20.79
CA MET A 129 -19.39 -12.48 20.97
C MET A 129 -20.07 -12.66 19.61
N PRO A 130 -21.02 -13.61 19.51
CA PRO A 130 -21.62 -14.01 18.24
C PRO A 130 -22.55 -12.90 17.72
N MET A 131 -22.19 -12.27 16.60
CA MET A 131 -23.08 -11.37 15.87
C MET A 131 -24.08 -12.13 14.97
N MET A 132 -24.59 -13.26 15.45
CA MET A 132 -25.71 -13.99 14.84
C MET A 132 -26.88 -14.01 15.82
N GLY A 133 -27.60 -12.89 15.85
CA GLY A 133 -28.90 -12.70 16.50
C GLY A 133 -29.54 -11.41 15.96
N PRO A 134 -30.85 -11.38 15.69
CA PRO A 134 -31.45 -10.76 14.51
C PRO A 134 -31.53 -9.23 14.63
N MET A 135 -30.50 -8.53 14.18
CA MET A 135 -30.59 -7.09 13.91
C MET A 135 -30.04 -6.77 12.53
N MET A 136 -30.79 -7.29 11.56
CA MET A 136 -30.90 -6.74 10.22
C MET A 136 -31.58 -5.36 10.26
N MET A 137 -31.05 -4.38 11.01
CA MET A 137 -31.56 -3.01 11.09
C MET A 137 -30.48 -2.13 11.72
N ASN A 138 -29.48 -1.71 10.94
CA ASN A 138 -29.00 -0.32 10.90
C ASN A 138 -27.83 -0.21 9.90
N TRP A 139 -28.15 -0.20 8.60
CA TRP A 139 -27.23 0.21 7.53
C TRP A 139 -27.02 1.74 7.57
N GLY A 140 -26.46 2.21 8.68
CA GLY A 140 -26.17 3.60 8.94
C GLY A 140 -25.17 3.69 10.08
N GLN A 141 -23.94 4.08 9.75
CA GLN A 141 -22.85 4.48 10.65
C GLN A 141 -23.34 4.96 12.04
N PRO A 142 -22.67 4.60 13.16
CA PRO A 142 -21.29 5.07 13.39
C PRO A 142 -20.43 4.08 14.20
N GLY A 143 -19.76 3.14 13.53
CA GLY A 143 -18.82 2.21 14.18
C GLY A 143 -17.37 2.70 14.22
N MET A 144 -16.97 3.61 13.32
CA MET A 144 -15.56 4.03 13.16
C MET A 144 -15.04 4.96 14.26
N GLY A 145 -15.91 5.72 14.95
CA GLY A 145 -15.49 6.69 15.96
C GLY A 145 -15.07 6.08 17.29
N TYR A 146 -15.69 4.96 17.69
CA TYR A 146 -15.48 4.36 19.01
C TYR A 146 -14.22 3.49 19.10
N TRP A 147 -13.77 2.95 17.97
CA TRP A 147 -12.53 2.17 17.87
C TRP A 147 -11.30 3.08 17.72
N TRP A 148 -11.39 4.18 16.96
CA TRP A 148 -10.30 5.15 16.85
C TRP A 148 -10.00 5.84 18.20
N TRP A 149 -11.05 6.14 18.98
CA TRP A 149 -10.90 6.70 20.33
C TRP A 149 -10.33 5.71 21.36
N ASN A 150 -10.59 4.41 21.20
CA ASN A 150 -10.04 3.37 22.08
C ASN A 150 -8.61 2.97 21.70
N PHE A 151 -8.24 2.98 20.42
CA PHE A 151 -6.88 2.69 19.97
C PHE A 151 -5.90 3.80 20.40
N SER A 152 -6.34 5.06 20.39
CA SER A 152 -5.60 6.19 20.96
C SER A 152 -5.37 6.09 22.47
N ASN A 153 -6.14 5.25 23.17
CA ASN A 153 -6.07 5.07 24.63
C ASN A 153 -5.29 3.82 25.07
N TRP A 154 -4.72 3.07 24.12
CA TRP A 154 -3.80 1.98 24.44
C TRP A 154 -2.46 2.58 24.90
N ARG A 155 -2.16 2.40 26.19
CA ARG A 155 -1.07 2.95 27.02
C ARG A 155 0.37 2.90 26.47
N GLY A 156 0.61 2.47 25.23
CA GLY A 156 1.92 2.47 24.56
C GLY A 156 2.12 3.54 23.48
N TRP A 157 1.05 4.10 22.89
CA TRP A 157 1.17 5.02 21.75
C TRP A 157 1.42 6.48 22.14
N ASN A 158 1.04 6.91 23.35
CA ASN A 158 1.29 8.29 23.81
C ASN A 158 2.77 8.67 23.93
N VAL A 159 3.67 7.69 24.07
CA VAL A 159 5.12 7.92 24.18
C VAL A 159 5.81 7.90 22.81
N LEU A 160 5.31 7.11 21.87
CA LEU A 160 5.87 6.96 20.52
C LEU A 160 5.25 7.92 19.49
N ALA A 161 4.04 8.42 19.72
CA ALA A 161 3.36 9.41 18.87
C ALA A 161 4.23 10.64 18.51
N PRO A 162 4.96 11.29 19.45
CA PRO A 162 5.83 12.41 19.07
C PRO A 162 7.00 11.97 18.18
N ILE A 163 7.50 10.74 18.33
CA ILE A 163 8.58 10.20 17.50
C ILE A 163 8.09 9.99 16.08
N PHE A 164 6.92 9.37 15.90
CA PHE A 164 6.31 9.18 14.59
C PHE A 164 5.93 10.51 13.92
N ALA A 165 5.45 11.50 14.69
CA ALA A 165 5.18 12.83 14.17
C ALA A 165 6.46 13.53 13.66
N ILE A 166 7.57 13.41 14.40
CA ILE A 166 8.87 13.98 13.99
C ILE A 166 9.41 13.25 12.75
N LEU A 167 9.34 11.92 12.72
CA LEU A 167 9.78 11.13 11.57
C LEU A 167 8.93 11.44 10.33
N GLY A 168 7.61 11.59 10.48
CA GLY A 168 6.70 11.99 9.40
C GLY A 168 7.02 13.38 8.87
N LEU A 169 7.30 14.35 9.75
CA LEU A 169 7.74 15.69 9.35
C LEU A 169 9.07 15.68 8.59
N LEU A 170 10.05 14.88 9.04
CA LEU A 170 11.33 14.73 8.35
C LEU A 170 11.15 14.08 6.97
N TRP A 171 10.29 13.07 6.86
CA TRP A 171 9.92 12.45 5.59
C TRP A 171 9.24 13.43 4.63
N LEU A 172 8.35 14.28 5.13
CA LEU A 172 7.69 15.30 4.33
C LEU A 172 8.68 16.34 3.80
N LEU A 173 9.65 16.75 4.62
CA LEU A 173 10.74 17.63 4.18
C LEU A 173 11.60 16.98 3.09
N ILE A 174 11.91 15.69 3.20
CA ILE A 174 12.65 14.95 2.17
C ILE A 174 11.86 14.92 0.86
N ILE A 175 10.58 14.56 0.90
CA ILE A 175 9.71 14.49 -0.29
C ILE A 175 9.56 15.87 -0.95
N LEU A 176 9.50 16.94 -0.18
CA LEU A 176 9.36 18.29 -0.72
C LEU A 176 10.68 18.84 -1.28
N THR A 177 11.80 18.58 -0.60
CA THR A 177 13.11 19.17 -0.94
C THR A 177 13.84 18.40 -2.03
N PHE A 178 13.68 17.08 -2.09
CA PHE A 178 14.32 16.22 -3.08
C PHE A 178 13.99 16.60 -4.54
N PRO A 179 12.72 16.79 -4.95
CA PRO A 179 12.40 17.20 -6.32
C PRO A 179 12.92 18.62 -6.64
N ILE A 180 12.95 19.51 -5.65
CA ILE A 180 13.50 20.88 -5.82
C ILE A 180 15.00 20.81 -6.10
N LEU A 181 15.75 19.99 -5.36
CA LEU A 181 17.18 19.79 -5.57
C LEU A 181 17.50 19.19 -6.94
N VAL A 182 16.73 18.19 -7.38
CA VAL A 182 16.87 17.59 -8.70
C VAL A 182 16.64 18.63 -9.80
N LEU A 183 15.63 19.50 -9.66
CA LEU A 183 15.38 20.58 -10.61
C LEU A 183 16.52 21.61 -10.66
N ILE A 184 17.06 22.01 -9.50
CA ILE A 184 18.19 22.95 -9.44
C ILE A 184 19.42 22.38 -10.15
N LEU A 185 19.78 21.13 -9.87
CA LEU A 185 20.92 20.47 -10.51
C LEU A 185 20.71 20.31 -12.02
N PHE A 186 19.48 20.02 -12.46
CA PHE A 186 19.14 19.93 -13.86
C PHE A 186 19.31 21.29 -14.59
N VAL A 187 18.82 22.38 -14.00
CA VAL A 187 18.99 23.74 -14.56
C VAL A 187 20.45 24.16 -14.59
N LEU A 188 21.21 23.90 -13.52
CA LEU A 188 22.65 24.17 -13.46
C LEU A 188 23.42 23.36 -14.51
N GLY A 189 23.05 22.09 -14.72
CA GLY A 189 23.62 21.25 -15.77
C GLY A 189 23.39 21.82 -17.16
N ILE A 190 22.17 22.30 -17.45
CA ILE A 190 21.85 22.96 -18.72
C ILE A 190 22.66 24.26 -18.88
N ALA A 191 22.73 25.10 -17.84
CA ALA A 191 23.47 26.35 -17.86
C ALA A 191 24.98 26.13 -18.08
N TYR A 192 25.56 25.12 -17.41
CA TYR A 192 26.95 24.72 -17.59
C TYR A 192 27.22 24.27 -19.03
N LEU A 193 26.36 23.45 -19.62
CA LEU A 193 26.49 23.01 -21.01
C LEU A 193 26.39 24.18 -21.99
N ILE A 194 25.50 25.15 -21.77
CA ILE A 194 25.41 26.38 -22.58
C ILE A 194 26.72 27.17 -22.50
N LYS A 195 27.25 27.36 -21.29
CA LYS A 195 28.48 28.13 -21.05
C LYS A 195 29.69 27.44 -21.69
N LYS A 196 29.79 26.11 -21.54
CA LYS A 196 30.87 25.32 -22.14
C LYS A 196 30.86 25.41 -23.67
N LEU A 197 29.70 25.25 -24.30
CA LEU A 197 29.56 25.39 -25.76
C LEU A 197 29.88 26.81 -26.25
N ARG A 198 29.48 27.86 -25.50
CA ARG A 198 29.82 29.25 -25.84
C ARG A 198 31.34 29.49 -25.82
N ASN A 199 32.04 28.89 -24.87
CA ASN A 199 33.49 29.06 -24.74
C ASN A 199 34.26 28.32 -25.83
N GLU A 200 33.76 27.17 -26.29
CA GLU A 200 34.33 26.46 -27.45
C GLU A 200 34.15 27.27 -28.74
N ILE A 201 33.00 27.94 -28.92
CA ILE A 201 32.77 28.83 -30.09
C ILE A 201 33.70 30.05 -30.12
N LYS A 202 34.10 30.60 -28.95
CA LYS A 202 35.01 31.75 -28.89
C LYS A 202 36.48 31.41 -29.12
N LYS A 203 36.84 30.12 -29.07
CA LYS A 203 38.23 29.65 -29.22
C LYS A 203 38.55 29.21 -30.65
N GLU A 204 37.55 28.97 -31.49
CA GLU A 204 37.69 28.82 -32.96
C GLU A 204 37.48 30.17 -33.66
#